data_AF-A0A2Y9U0Y3-F1
#
_entry.id   AF-A0A2Y9U0Y3-F1
#
_cell.length_a   1.000
_cell.length_b   1.000
_cell.length_c   1.000
_cell.angle_alpha   90.00
_cell.angle_beta   90.00
_cell.angle_gamma   90.00
#
_symmetry.space_group_name_H-M   'P 1'
#
loop_
_entity.id
_entity.type
_entity.pdbx_description
1 polymer ?
#
loop_
_entity_poly.entity_id
_entity_poly.type
_entity_poly.pdbx_seq_one_letter_code
_entity_poly.pdbx_strand_id
1 'polypeptide(L)'
;MKRLAKGLTTLVFCLLVVMPVYAELGRQVIYLFGDDRALVLVGNKCQGTLFYVDNKQKFATQVTTGFDLPLFPFIHPSKQYIAIPYSDLSALMVSKDGGRTFEGARFTPGGGAERYKDDRPSVKDVVSFTVVGDQGFFLTKQNYIYLSSKPFGDRWGLDYMAINSIPGTVIEDRENFQNLPTSVPEVKDYKGWTHMQCDPTR
;
A
#
# COMPACT_ATOMS: atom_id res chain seq x y z
N MET A 1 15.59 -31.48 -53.98
CA MET A 1 15.17 -31.63 -52.57
C MET A 1 16.31 -31.21 -51.65
N LYS A 2 16.00 -30.46 -50.58
CA LYS A 2 16.87 -29.92 -49.50
C LYS A 2 17.63 -28.64 -49.86
N ARG A 3 17.60 -27.54 -49.12
CA ARG A 3 16.71 -27.00 -48.06
C ARG A 3 17.16 -25.53 -47.93
N LEU A 4 16.24 -24.57 -48.06
CA LEU A 4 16.49 -23.17 -47.68
C LEU A 4 16.66 -23.09 -46.16
N ALA A 5 17.66 -22.36 -45.69
CA ALA A 5 17.65 -21.70 -44.39
C ALA A 5 18.74 -20.62 -44.35
N LYS A 6 18.38 -19.36 -44.58
CA LYS A 6 19.18 -18.22 -44.12
C LYS A 6 18.26 -17.13 -43.60
N GLY A 7 18.31 -16.95 -42.27
CA GLY A 7 18.16 -15.68 -41.58
C GLY A 7 16.76 -15.07 -41.57
N LEU A 8 15.88 -15.56 -40.71
CA LEU A 8 14.80 -14.73 -40.19
C LEU A 8 15.40 -13.82 -39.11
N THR A 9 15.86 -12.64 -39.53
CA THR A 9 16.31 -11.57 -38.64
C THR A 9 15.14 -11.21 -37.74
N THR A 10 15.14 -11.71 -36.52
CA THR A 10 14.12 -11.40 -35.53
C THR A 10 14.33 -9.94 -35.13
N LEU A 11 13.57 -9.03 -35.76
CA LEU A 11 13.37 -7.70 -35.21
C LEU A 11 12.74 -7.89 -33.84
N VAL A 12 13.56 -7.78 -32.80
CA VAL A 12 13.10 -7.52 -31.44
C VAL A 12 12.45 -6.14 -31.51
N PHE A 13 11.15 -6.14 -31.82
CA PHE A 13 10.29 -4.98 -31.64
C PHE A 13 10.21 -4.78 -30.13
N CYS A 14 11.22 -4.10 -29.60
CA CYS A 14 11.28 -3.68 -28.21
C CYS A 14 9.97 -2.95 -27.93
N LEU A 15 9.20 -3.50 -27.00
CA LEU A 15 7.88 -3.05 -26.60
C LEU A 15 8.02 -1.69 -25.87
N LEU A 16 8.43 -0.63 -26.59
CA LEU A 16 8.46 0.76 -26.13
C LEU A 16 7.15 1.46 -26.50
N VAL A 17 6.02 0.79 -26.30
CA VAL A 17 4.70 1.39 -26.50
C VAL A 17 3.98 1.52 -25.16
N VAL A 18 4.66 2.16 -24.20
CA VAL A 18 4.06 2.74 -22.98
C VAL A 18 4.98 3.90 -22.53
N MET A 19 4.69 5.21 -22.58
CA MET A 19 3.73 6.06 -23.30
C MET A 19 4.35 7.47 -23.42
N PRO A 20 4.31 8.17 -24.56
CA PRO A 20 4.66 9.59 -24.63
C PRO A 20 3.85 10.45 -23.63
N VAL A 21 2.64 9.99 -23.27
CA VAL A 21 1.79 10.59 -22.23
C VAL A 21 2.47 10.69 -20.86
N TYR A 22 3.27 9.70 -20.44
CA TYR A 22 3.96 9.76 -19.13
C TYR A 22 5.19 10.66 -19.14
N ALA A 23 5.75 10.98 -20.31
CA ALA A 23 6.90 11.88 -20.42
C ALA A 23 6.52 13.35 -20.19
N GLU A 24 5.27 13.71 -20.50
CA GLU A 24 4.71 15.06 -20.33
C GLU A 24 4.11 15.32 -18.93
N LEU A 25 3.91 14.27 -18.13
CA LEU A 25 3.32 14.39 -16.78
C LEU A 25 4.37 14.70 -15.71
N GLY A 26 3.98 15.51 -14.73
CA GLY A 26 4.79 15.82 -13.56
C GLY A 26 5.13 14.57 -12.76
N ARG A 27 6.42 14.37 -12.47
CA ARG A 27 6.90 13.29 -11.60
C ARG A 27 7.28 13.86 -10.25
N GLN A 28 6.70 13.33 -9.18
CA GLN A 28 6.95 13.80 -7.82
C GLN A 28 7.23 12.61 -6.91
N VAL A 29 8.32 12.67 -6.13
CA VAL A 29 8.53 11.77 -5.00
C VAL A 29 7.58 12.24 -3.89
N ILE A 30 6.58 11.44 -3.59
CA ILE A 30 5.54 11.80 -2.62
C ILE A 30 5.77 11.19 -1.24
N TYR A 31 6.63 10.17 -1.16
CA TYR A 31 6.99 9.53 0.10
C TYR A 31 8.36 8.86 0.01
N LEU A 32 9.15 8.96 1.08
CA LEU A 32 10.40 8.22 1.26
C LEU A 32 10.26 7.28 2.46
N PHE A 33 10.58 6.00 2.28
CA PHE A 33 10.53 5.01 3.37
C PHE A 33 11.74 5.10 4.32
N GLY A 34 12.71 5.98 4.03
CA GLY A 34 13.90 6.22 4.88
C GLY A 34 15.18 5.53 4.41
N ASP A 35 15.08 4.73 3.35
CA ASP A 35 16.19 4.12 2.64
C ASP A 35 16.07 4.41 1.13
N ASP A 36 16.50 3.49 0.29
CA ASP A 36 16.51 3.63 -1.17
C ASP A 36 15.13 3.50 -1.83
N ARG A 37 14.03 3.50 -1.05
CA ARG A 37 12.68 3.18 -1.51
C ARG A 37 11.77 4.40 -1.44
N ALA A 38 10.94 4.58 -2.46
CA ALA A 38 10.09 5.75 -2.60
C ALA A 38 8.72 5.41 -3.22
N LEU A 39 7.75 6.26 -2.92
CA LEU A 39 6.53 6.38 -3.72
C LEU A 39 6.68 7.56 -4.69
N VAL A 40 6.46 7.31 -5.97
CA VAL A 40 6.55 8.31 -7.04
C VAL A 40 5.18 8.43 -7.69
N LEU A 41 4.62 9.63 -7.65
CA LEU A 41 3.38 9.97 -8.34
C LEU A 41 3.73 10.57 -9.71
N VAL A 42 3.07 10.05 -10.75
CA VAL A 42 3.15 10.60 -12.11
C VAL A 42 1.77 11.08 -12.50
N GLY A 43 1.59 12.40 -12.60
CA GLY A 43 0.28 13.01 -12.77
C GLY A 43 0.32 14.53 -12.63
N ASN A 44 -0.84 15.13 -12.31
CA ASN A 44 -1.02 16.57 -12.19
C ASN A 44 -1.77 16.89 -10.90
N LYS A 45 -1.47 18.03 -10.26
CA LYS A 45 -2.22 18.50 -9.07
C LYS A 45 -2.42 17.42 -8.01
N CYS A 46 -1.38 16.64 -7.77
CA CYS A 46 -1.38 15.58 -6.75
C CYS A 46 -2.36 14.44 -7.00
N GLN A 47 -2.70 14.19 -8.26
CA GLN A 47 -3.49 13.03 -8.70
C GLN A 47 -2.83 12.35 -9.90
N GLY A 48 -2.77 11.02 -9.92
CA GLY A 48 -2.17 10.31 -11.05
C GLY A 48 -1.90 8.83 -10.84
N THR A 49 -0.91 8.31 -11.57
CA THR A 49 -0.44 6.93 -11.44
C THR A 49 0.64 6.85 -10.36
N LEU A 50 0.46 5.94 -9.41
CA LEU A 50 1.40 5.71 -8.33
C LEU A 50 2.36 4.58 -8.68
N PHE A 51 3.64 4.83 -8.45
CA PHE A 51 4.70 3.84 -8.58
C PHE A 51 5.42 3.65 -7.25
N TYR A 52 5.72 2.40 -6.92
CA TYR A 52 6.71 2.05 -5.91
C TYR A 52 8.05 1.88 -6.61
N VAL A 53 9.09 2.50 -6.06
CA VAL A 53 10.45 2.48 -6.64
C VAL A 53 11.42 2.00 -5.57
N ASP A 54 12.20 0.97 -5.90
CA ASP A 54 13.33 0.52 -5.09
C ASP A 54 14.63 0.81 -5.85
N ASN A 55 15.34 1.86 -5.43
CA ASN A 55 16.58 2.29 -6.08
C ASN A 55 17.76 1.37 -5.79
N LYS A 56 17.70 0.55 -4.73
CA LYS A 56 18.75 -0.41 -4.40
C LYS A 56 18.62 -1.65 -5.27
N GLN A 57 17.41 -2.17 -5.41
CA GLN A 57 17.09 -3.34 -6.23
C GLN A 57 16.83 -3.00 -7.70
N LYS A 58 16.83 -1.71 -8.06
CA LYS A 58 16.74 -1.20 -9.45
C LYS A 58 15.46 -1.62 -10.17
N PHE A 59 14.31 -1.53 -9.49
CA PHE A 59 13.01 -1.77 -10.11
C PHE A 59 11.98 -0.71 -9.72
N ALA A 60 10.94 -0.61 -10.54
CA ALA A 60 9.75 0.17 -10.27
C ALA A 60 8.51 -0.67 -10.63
N THR A 61 7.49 -0.60 -9.78
CA THR A 61 6.22 -1.32 -9.95
C THR A 61 5.09 -0.31 -9.93
N GLN A 62 4.20 -0.37 -10.91
CA GLN A 62 2.96 0.40 -10.86
C GLN A 62 2.08 -0.16 -9.74
N VAL A 63 1.71 0.71 -8.79
CA VAL A 63 0.84 0.35 -7.67
C VAL A 63 -0.61 0.46 -8.08
N THR A 64 -1.01 1.64 -8.58
CA THR A 64 -2.39 1.91 -9.01
C THR A 64 -2.49 3.18 -9.86
N THR A 65 -3.66 3.42 -10.45
CA THR A 65 -4.00 4.64 -11.21
C THR A 65 -5.07 5.44 -10.49
N GLY A 66 -5.18 6.74 -10.81
CA GLY A 66 -6.15 7.63 -10.17
C GLY A 66 -5.88 7.84 -8.67
N PHE A 67 -4.64 7.65 -8.24
CA PHE A 67 -4.22 7.79 -6.86
C PHE A 67 -4.19 9.26 -6.45
N ASP A 68 -4.73 9.53 -5.27
CA ASP A 68 -4.59 10.75 -4.50
C ASP A 68 -4.08 10.42 -3.09
N LEU A 69 -3.46 11.40 -2.44
CA LEU A 69 -2.66 11.14 -1.25
C LEU A 69 -3.50 11.20 0.03
N PRO A 70 -3.40 10.22 0.93
CA PRO A 70 -3.83 10.40 2.32
C PRO A 70 -2.99 11.49 3.00
N LEU A 71 -3.64 12.36 3.75
CA LEU A 71 -2.99 13.49 4.45
C LEU A 71 -2.72 13.24 5.94
N PHE A 72 -3.05 12.05 6.45
CA PHE A 72 -2.76 11.65 7.82
C PHE A 72 -1.31 11.13 7.97
N PRO A 73 -0.76 11.11 9.19
CA PRO A 73 0.54 10.51 9.45
C PRO A 73 0.64 9.08 8.92
N PHE A 74 1.71 8.81 8.17
CA PHE A 74 2.01 7.55 7.52
C PHE A 74 3.44 7.12 7.88
N ILE A 75 3.57 6.08 8.70
CA ILE A 75 4.84 5.55 9.22
C ILE A 75 5.03 4.14 8.69
N HIS A 76 6.06 3.89 7.89
CA HIS A 76 6.19 2.63 7.16
C HIS A 76 7.63 2.07 7.17
N PRO A 77 8.10 1.50 8.30
CA PRO A 77 9.40 0.83 8.38
C PRO A 77 9.45 -0.55 7.68
N SER A 78 8.32 -1.23 7.48
CA SER A 78 8.29 -2.58 6.92
C SER A 78 8.87 -2.65 5.50
N LYS A 79 9.58 -3.75 5.22
CA LYS A 79 10.26 -3.97 3.93
C LYS A 79 9.59 -5.00 3.05
N GLN A 80 9.04 -6.05 3.66
CA GLN A 80 8.42 -7.14 2.93
C GLN A 80 6.94 -6.83 2.68
N TYR A 81 6.20 -6.49 3.73
CA TYR A 81 4.83 -6.03 3.61
C TYR A 81 4.77 -4.53 3.39
N ILE A 82 4.24 -4.12 2.24
CA ILE A 82 3.98 -2.72 1.92
C ILE A 82 2.47 -2.55 1.86
N ALA A 83 1.95 -1.47 2.43
CA ALA A 83 0.52 -1.17 2.42
C ALA A 83 0.34 0.32 2.20
N ILE A 84 -0.46 0.65 1.19
CA ILE A 84 -0.67 2.02 0.71
C ILE A 84 -2.19 2.21 0.62
N PRO A 85 -2.79 3.01 1.51
CA PRO A 85 -4.22 3.26 1.45
C PRO A 85 -4.56 4.29 0.38
N TYR A 86 -5.75 4.17 -0.20
CA TYR A 86 -6.37 5.29 -0.91
C TYR A 86 -6.73 6.41 0.07
N SER A 87 -6.79 7.66 -0.39
CA SER A 87 -7.05 8.83 0.46
C SER A 87 -8.38 8.71 1.23
N ASP A 88 -9.38 8.08 0.60
CA ASP A 88 -10.71 7.92 1.14
C ASP A 88 -10.86 6.65 1.99
N LEU A 89 -9.84 5.79 2.04
CA LEU A 89 -9.83 4.48 2.70
C LEU A 89 -10.81 3.47 2.10
N SER A 90 -11.18 3.58 0.82
CA SER A 90 -12.05 2.59 0.15
C SER A 90 -11.39 1.23 0.01
N ALA A 91 -10.06 1.22 -0.16
CA ALA A 91 -9.22 0.03 -0.21
C ALA A 91 -7.78 0.38 0.17
N LEU A 92 -6.91 -0.62 0.16
CA LEU A 92 -5.47 -0.45 0.18
C LEU A 92 -4.84 -1.26 -0.96
N MET A 93 -3.74 -0.77 -1.50
CA MET A 93 -2.84 -1.57 -2.31
C MET A 93 -1.73 -2.13 -1.42
N VAL A 94 -1.57 -3.45 -1.43
CA VAL A 94 -0.60 -4.13 -0.58
C VAL A 94 0.34 -5.01 -1.38
N SER A 95 1.58 -5.10 -0.93
CA SER A 95 2.58 -6.02 -1.45
C SER A 95 3.07 -6.91 -0.32
N LYS A 96 3.28 -8.19 -0.61
CA LYS A 96 3.85 -9.20 0.31
C LYS A 96 5.26 -9.63 -0.09
N ASP A 97 5.79 -9.06 -1.17
CA ASP A 97 7.03 -9.48 -1.84
C ASP A 97 8.04 -8.32 -2.00
N GLY A 98 7.93 -7.32 -1.13
CA GLY A 98 8.81 -6.15 -1.11
C GLY A 98 8.59 -5.17 -2.25
N GLY A 99 7.38 -5.15 -2.81
CA GLY A 99 6.92 -4.20 -3.83
C GLY A 99 7.02 -4.69 -5.26
N ARG A 100 7.30 -5.98 -5.49
CA ARG A 100 7.35 -6.55 -6.85
C ARG A 100 5.97 -6.72 -7.45
N THR A 101 5.00 -7.09 -6.62
CA THR A 101 3.58 -7.16 -6.99
C THR A 101 2.72 -6.45 -5.96
N PHE A 102 1.59 -5.93 -6.40
CA PHE A 102 0.58 -5.31 -5.55
C PHE A 102 -0.79 -5.94 -5.82
N GLU A 103 -1.55 -6.13 -4.74
CA GLU A 103 -2.94 -6.61 -4.78
C GLU A 103 -3.83 -5.76 -3.86
N GLY A 104 -5.14 -5.87 -4.04
CA GLY A 104 -6.12 -5.13 -3.25
C GLY A 104 -6.35 -5.77 -1.87
N ALA A 105 -6.26 -4.96 -0.82
CA ALA A 105 -6.74 -5.27 0.52
C ALA A 105 -7.94 -4.39 0.86
N ARG A 106 -8.74 -4.82 1.83
CA ARG A 106 -9.98 -4.14 2.20
C ARG A 106 -10.25 -4.19 3.69
N PHE A 107 -11.12 -3.29 4.14
CA PHE A 107 -11.79 -3.44 5.41
C PHE A 107 -12.83 -4.57 5.31
N THR A 108 -12.85 -5.47 6.28
CA THR A 108 -13.74 -6.64 6.26
C THR A 108 -15.17 -6.21 6.60
N PRO A 109 -16.19 -6.67 5.84
CA PRO A 109 -17.59 -6.43 6.20
C PRO A 109 -17.93 -6.88 7.62
N GLY A 110 -18.55 -5.99 8.40
CA GLY A 110 -18.81 -6.16 9.82
C GLY A 110 -17.59 -5.95 10.73
N GLY A 111 -16.44 -5.54 10.17
CA GLY A 111 -15.18 -5.33 10.88
C GLY A 111 -14.97 -3.92 11.45
N GLY A 112 -16.03 -3.11 11.47
CA GLY A 112 -16.02 -1.74 12.00
C GLY A 112 -16.00 -1.72 13.53
N ALA A 113 -15.31 -0.73 14.11
CA ALA A 113 -15.19 -0.58 15.56
C ALA A 113 -16.52 -0.26 16.26
N GLU A 114 -17.49 0.28 15.53
CA GLU A 114 -18.79 0.70 16.05
C GLU A 114 -19.92 -0.04 15.34
N ARG A 115 -20.82 -0.62 16.14
CA ARG A 115 -21.98 -1.36 15.63
C ARG A 115 -22.84 -0.47 14.75
N TYR A 116 -23.25 -1.01 13.59
CA TYR A 116 -24.09 -0.34 12.58
C TYR A 116 -23.45 0.86 11.88
N LYS A 117 -22.14 1.08 12.04
CA LYS A 117 -21.36 2.05 11.26
C LYS A 117 -20.56 1.34 10.16
N ASP A 118 -19.80 2.12 9.39
CA ASP A 118 -18.90 1.64 8.36
C ASP A 118 -17.83 0.67 8.91
N ASP A 119 -17.39 -0.23 8.04
CA ASP A 119 -16.34 -1.22 8.34
C ASP A 119 -14.94 -0.61 8.46
N ARG A 120 -14.77 0.62 7.97
CA ARG A 120 -13.52 1.37 7.94
C ARG A 120 -13.60 2.57 8.89
N PRO A 121 -12.46 3.06 9.41
CA PRO A 121 -12.46 4.31 10.15
C PRO A 121 -12.84 5.48 9.23
N SER A 122 -13.41 6.54 9.81
CA SER A 122 -13.59 7.79 9.08
C SER A 122 -12.22 8.43 8.83
N VAL A 123 -11.94 8.89 7.61
CA VAL A 123 -10.66 9.53 7.23
C VAL A 123 -10.28 10.66 8.19
N LYS A 124 -11.27 11.51 8.57
CA LYS A 124 -11.06 12.64 9.49
C LYS A 124 -10.68 12.22 10.91
N ASP A 125 -10.93 10.96 11.27
CA ASP A 125 -10.68 10.41 12.59
C ASP A 125 -9.38 9.60 12.64
N VAL A 126 -8.72 9.37 11.50
CA VAL A 126 -7.41 8.72 11.47
C VAL A 126 -6.35 9.62 12.11
N VAL A 127 -5.72 9.12 13.17
CA VAL A 127 -4.57 9.72 13.84
C VAL A 127 -3.28 9.32 13.13
N SER A 128 -3.15 8.06 12.73
CA SER A 128 -1.99 7.57 11.98
C SER A 128 -2.29 6.25 11.29
N PHE A 129 -1.59 5.98 10.20
CA PHE A 129 -1.42 4.64 9.64
C PHE A 129 0.04 4.21 9.79
N THR A 130 0.26 3.12 10.52
CA THR A 130 1.61 2.58 10.80
C THR A 130 1.72 1.17 10.22
N VAL A 131 2.79 0.89 9.48
CA VAL A 131 3.06 -0.45 8.95
C VAL A 131 4.38 -0.95 9.52
N VAL A 132 4.29 -1.84 10.50
CA VAL A 132 5.42 -2.31 11.32
C VAL A 132 5.26 -3.80 11.62
N GLY A 133 6.37 -4.54 11.69
CA GLY A 133 6.33 -5.99 11.89
C GLY A 133 5.52 -6.71 10.81
N ASP A 134 5.56 -6.18 9.58
CA ASP A 134 4.84 -6.68 8.42
C ASP A 134 3.30 -6.76 8.58
N GLN A 135 2.75 -5.85 9.40
CA GLN A 135 1.32 -5.67 9.63
C GLN A 135 0.95 -4.17 9.57
N GLY A 136 -0.23 -3.85 9.05
CA GLY A 136 -0.75 -2.48 8.99
C GLY A 136 -1.67 -2.17 10.18
N PHE A 137 -1.57 -0.95 10.72
CA PHE A 137 -2.33 -0.47 11.88
C PHE A 137 -2.83 0.97 11.66
N PHE A 138 -4.14 1.17 11.60
CA PHE A 138 -4.74 2.50 11.75
C PHE A 138 -5.08 2.74 13.21
N LEU A 139 -4.70 3.91 13.73
CA LEU A 139 -5.16 4.43 15.01
C LEU A 139 -6.16 5.56 14.76
N THR A 140 -7.27 5.57 15.48
CA THR A 140 -8.26 6.66 15.40
C THR A 140 -8.26 7.56 16.63
N LYS A 141 -8.91 8.72 16.53
CA LYS A 141 -9.11 9.68 17.64
C LYS A 141 -9.90 9.06 18.80
N GLN A 142 -10.69 8.04 18.54
CA GLN A 142 -11.45 7.28 19.54
C GLN A 142 -10.62 6.17 20.20
N ASN A 143 -9.32 6.07 19.88
CA ASN A 143 -8.43 4.97 20.27
C ASN A 143 -8.86 3.60 19.72
N TYR A 144 -9.61 3.56 18.63
CA TYR A 144 -9.82 2.31 17.90
C TYR A 144 -8.57 1.98 17.09
N ILE A 145 -8.23 0.70 17.07
CA ILE A 145 -7.13 0.16 16.27
C ILE A 145 -7.73 -0.74 15.21
N TYR A 146 -7.51 -0.41 13.95
CA TYR A 146 -7.79 -1.30 12.83
C TYR A 146 -6.48 -1.93 12.38
N LEU A 147 -6.40 -3.25 12.33
CA LEU A 147 -5.21 -3.97 11.92
C LEU A 147 -5.47 -4.87 10.71
N SER A 148 -4.44 -5.03 9.88
CA SER A 148 -4.44 -6.05 8.84
C SER A 148 -4.28 -7.45 9.45
N SER A 149 -4.76 -8.50 8.80
CA SER A 149 -4.39 -9.88 9.13
C SER A 149 -2.87 -10.07 9.25
N LYS A 150 -2.45 -10.91 10.21
CA LYS A 150 -1.04 -11.18 10.56
C LYS A 150 -0.20 -11.76 9.40
N PRO A 151 1.16 -11.69 9.50
CA PRO A 151 2.11 -12.05 8.43
C PRO A 151 2.29 -13.55 8.17
N PHE A 152 1.18 -14.26 7.92
CA PHE A 152 1.18 -15.65 7.51
C PHE A 152 -0.17 -16.05 6.89
N GLY A 153 -0.14 -17.18 6.16
CA GLY A 153 -1.28 -17.70 5.44
C GLY A 153 -1.65 -16.89 4.20
N ASP A 154 -2.56 -17.43 3.39
CA ASP A 154 -2.92 -16.86 2.08
C ASP A 154 -3.57 -15.48 2.19
N ARG A 155 -4.18 -15.19 3.35
CA ARG A 155 -4.88 -13.94 3.62
C ARG A 155 -4.05 -12.91 4.37
N TRP A 156 -2.73 -13.09 4.54
CA TRP A 156 -1.85 -12.09 5.16
C TRP A 156 -2.05 -10.71 4.54
N GLY A 157 -2.35 -9.72 5.37
CA GLY A 157 -2.40 -8.32 4.98
C GLY A 157 -3.57 -7.92 4.08
N LEU A 158 -4.52 -8.82 3.81
CA LEU A 158 -5.64 -8.58 2.88
C LEU A 158 -6.92 -8.12 3.59
N ASP A 159 -7.04 -8.41 4.88
CA ASP A 159 -8.25 -8.14 5.67
C ASP A 159 -7.91 -7.17 6.80
N TYR A 160 -8.54 -5.99 6.80
CA TYR A 160 -8.43 -4.99 7.86
C TYR A 160 -9.67 -4.99 8.75
N MET A 161 -9.49 -5.04 10.06
CA MET A 161 -10.59 -5.06 11.04
C MET A 161 -10.23 -4.28 12.30
N ALA A 162 -11.23 -3.68 12.92
CA ALA A 162 -11.10 -3.13 14.26
C ALA A 162 -10.93 -4.26 15.28
N ILE A 163 -9.96 -4.11 16.20
CA ILE A 163 -9.67 -5.15 17.21
C ILE A 163 -10.92 -5.48 18.03
N ASN A 164 -11.67 -4.46 18.43
CA ASN A 164 -12.85 -4.60 19.26
C ASN A 164 -14.07 -5.19 18.52
N SER A 165 -14.00 -5.33 17.18
CA SER A 165 -15.07 -5.97 16.40
C SER A 165 -14.84 -7.46 16.17
N ILE A 166 -13.66 -7.99 16.51
CA ILE A 166 -13.29 -9.39 16.24
C ILE A 166 -14.02 -10.38 17.17
N PRO A 167 -14.13 -10.13 18.49
CA PRO A 167 -14.80 -11.07 19.40
C PRO A 167 -16.25 -11.38 18.99
N GLY A 168 -16.63 -12.65 19.03
CA GLY A 168 -17.96 -13.13 18.65
C GLY A 168 -18.20 -13.23 17.14
N THR A 169 -17.15 -13.10 16.32
CA THR A 169 -17.23 -13.28 14.86
C THR A 169 -16.56 -14.58 14.43
N VAL A 170 -16.90 -15.05 13.22
CA VAL A 170 -16.19 -16.19 12.58
C VAL A 170 -14.72 -15.89 12.26
N ILE A 171 -14.28 -14.63 12.38
CA ILE A 171 -12.90 -14.22 12.15
C ILE A 171 -12.05 -14.45 13.40
N GLU A 172 -12.68 -14.44 14.58
CA GLU A 172 -12.00 -14.64 15.86
C GLU A 172 -11.12 -15.89 15.81
N ASP A 173 -11.68 -17.04 15.41
CA ASP A 173 -10.98 -18.33 15.38
C ASP A 173 -9.88 -18.46 14.30
N ARG A 174 -9.67 -17.43 13.46
CA ARG A 174 -8.62 -17.49 12.44
C ARG A 174 -7.27 -17.20 13.07
N GLU A 175 -6.28 -18.06 12.81
CA GLU A 175 -4.93 -17.93 13.38
C GLU A 175 -4.33 -16.53 13.17
N ASN A 176 -4.59 -15.90 12.02
CA ASN A 176 -4.08 -14.57 11.69
C ASN A 176 -4.79 -13.40 12.38
N PHE A 177 -5.79 -13.69 13.25
CA PHE A 177 -6.49 -12.75 14.13
C PHE A 177 -6.45 -13.19 15.61
N GLN A 178 -5.61 -14.15 15.96
CA GLN A 178 -5.35 -14.54 17.36
C GLN A 178 -4.27 -13.67 17.99
N ASN A 179 -4.21 -13.60 19.33
CA ASN A 179 -3.18 -12.87 20.08
C ASN A 179 -2.99 -11.42 19.61
N LEU A 180 -4.09 -10.66 19.55
CA LEU A 180 -4.11 -9.30 19.04
C LEU A 180 -3.40 -8.32 19.99
N PRO A 181 -2.70 -7.30 19.46
CA PRO A 181 -2.05 -6.31 20.31
C PRO A 181 -3.09 -5.39 20.98
N THR A 182 -2.71 -4.77 22.11
CA THR A 182 -3.56 -3.77 22.78
C THR A 182 -3.25 -2.33 22.37
N SER A 183 -2.16 -2.13 21.63
CA SER A 183 -1.70 -0.82 21.14
C SER A 183 -0.99 -0.98 19.81
N VAL A 184 -0.86 0.11 19.04
CA VAL A 184 0.02 0.13 17.87
C VAL A 184 1.46 -0.14 18.34
N PRO A 185 2.20 -1.07 17.71
CA PRO A 185 3.59 -1.33 18.09
C PRO A 185 4.47 -0.08 17.92
N GLU A 186 5.39 0.14 18.86
CA GLU A 186 6.33 1.26 18.82
C GLU A 186 7.29 1.13 17.63
N VAL A 187 7.48 2.21 16.88
CA VAL A 187 8.49 2.31 15.83
C VAL A 187 9.68 3.11 16.33
N LYS A 188 10.83 2.45 16.47
CA LYS A 188 12.08 3.09 16.91
C LYS A 188 12.95 3.47 15.72
N ASP A 189 13.67 4.58 15.87
CA ASP A 189 14.69 5.05 14.91
C ASP A 189 14.19 5.21 13.45
N TYR A 190 12.91 5.51 13.25
CA TYR A 190 12.33 5.68 11.91
C TYR A 190 13.01 6.82 11.14
N LYS A 191 13.45 6.54 9.92
CA LYS A 191 14.15 7.51 9.05
C LYS A 191 13.35 7.96 7.83
N GLY A 192 12.19 7.34 7.60
CA GLY A 192 11.30 7.73 6.50
C GLY A 192 10.54 9.01 6.78
N TRP A 193 9.86 9.50 5.75
CA TRP A 193 8.90 10.58 5.91
C TRP A 193 7.73 10.10 6.76
N THR A 194 7.16 11.01 7.55
CA THR A 194 6.02 10.72 8.41
C THR A 194 4.69 11.04 7.77
N HIS A 195 4.70 11.67 6.59
CA HIS A 195 3.52 12.05 5.81
C HIS A 195 3.86 11.90 4.33
N MET A 196 2.84 11.60 3.53
CA MET A 196 2.95 11.85 2.10
C MET A 196 2.87 13.35 1.83
N GLN A 197 3.59 13.82 0.83
CA GLN A 197 3.58 15.23 0.43
C GLN A 197 3.62 15.36 -1.08
N CYS A 198 2.98 16.40 -1.60
CA CYS A 198 2.95 16.67 -3.02
C CYS A 198 2.80 18.18 -3.27
N ASP A 199 3.45 18.67 -4.33
CA ASP A 199 3.31 20.04 -4.81
C ASP A 199 2.15 20.11 -5.82
N PRO A 200 1.02 20.76 -5.48
CA PRO A 200 -0.15 20.81 -6.35
C PRO A 200 0.02 21.79 -7.52
N THR A 201 1.13 22.53 -7.58
CA THR A 201 1.42 23.46 -8.68
C THR A 201 2.13 22.79 -9.85
N ARG A 202 2.54 21.52 -9.68
CA ARG A 202 3.21 20.69 -10.68
C ARG A 202 2.28 19.66 -11.33
#